data_AF-A0A6V8DVC9-F1
#
_entry.id   AF-A0A6V8DVC9-F1
#
_cell.length_a   1.000
_cell.length_b   1.000
_cell.length_c   1.000
_cell.angle_alpha   90.00
_cell.angle_beta   90.00
_cell.angle_gamma   90.00
#
_symmetry.space_group_name_H-M   'P 1'
#
loop_
_entity.id
_entity.type
_entity.pdbx_description
1 polymer ?
#
loop_
_entity_poly.entity_id
_entity_poly.type
_entity_poly.pdbx_seq_one_letter_code
_entity_poly.pdbx_strand_id
1 'polypeptide(L)'
;EEATSVLLDVTWQTGRTGAVTPVARIAPQSVGGVTVEHTTLHNVGEVERLDIKIGDRVLIVRRGDVIPKIEAGLGPASSSDLEHRVHADGTPFLEALPMATPIDVPTICPACDATLTSDGAFIRCTNMMCDARTSRAILYWCRSLEMDGIGEKLVDQLLHLDLIQTIPDLYRLQQAELENIERMGEKSALNVLNELAKTKTLNLGRFLHAMGLSGIGPELATAVAQKFSSLEAIMQWADQAKAAPGSADFGPEVDEKGKPYVENQAIRALCEVDGIGSKVAVLVRDGLLQRGVMIADLSSLITVFDEPQAEQGGPLAGKTFCLTGSLQRPRKEVQQTIKGAGGKVVGSVSSQLDVLVAGEKAGSKLAKAQQLGVTVWNEEDLINACTAGTEPSKVLQEKPPPTTTQQASLSDFD
;
A
#
# COMPACT_ATOMS: atom_id res chain seq x y z
N GLU A 1 -22.88 -8.01 5.60
CA GLU A 1 -23.42 -9.30 6.08
C GLU A 1 -22.72 -9.71 7.36
N GLU A 2 -23.40 -10.50 8.17
CA GLU A 2 -22.93 -10.92 9.50
C GLU A 2 -23.18 -12.41 9.66
N ALA A 3 -22.27 -13.10 10.33
CA ALA A 3 -22.35 -14.54 10.56
C ALA A 3 -21.67 -14.92 11.87
N THR A 4 -22.06 -16.05 12.45
CA THR A 4 -21.41 -16.60 13.64
C THR A 4 -20.49 -17.76 13.27
N SER A 5 -19.30 -17.77 13.86
CA SER A 5 -18.38 -18.90 13.82
C SER A 5 -17.79 -19.17 15.20
N VAL A 6 -16.89 -20.14 15.29
CA VAL A 6 -16.14 -20.53 16.49
C VAL A 6 -14.68 -20.17 16.28
N LEU A 7 -14.05 -19.51 17.24
CA LEU A 7 -12.61 -19.25 17.24
C LEU A 7 -11.87 -20.55 17.57
N LEU A 8 -11.12 -21.08 16.60
CA LEU A 8 -10.42 -22.35 16.74
C LEU A 8 -8.98 -22.18 17.23
N ASP A 9 -8.31 -21.12 16.78
CA ASP A 9 -6.93 -20.83 17.13
C ASP A 9 -6.58 -19.37 16.81
N VAL A 10 -5.50 -18.86 17.39
CA VAL A 10 -4.93 -17.55 17.05
C VAL A 10 -3.44 -17.70 16.79
N THR A 11 -3.04 -17.40 15.55
CA THR A 11 -1.64 -17.41 15.13
C THR A 11 -1.12 -15.97 15.01
N TRP A 12 0.16 -15.77 15.33
CA TRP A 12 0.79 -14.46 15.25
C TRP A 12 1.72 -14.41 14.04
N GLN A 13 1.42 -13.53 13.08
CA GLN A 13 2.17 -13.43 11.84
C GLN A 13 3.08 -12.20 11.83
N THR A 14 4.35 -12.41 11.49
CA THR A 14 5.32 -11.31 11.36
C THR A 14 5.25 -10.72 9.95
N GLY A 15 4.84 -9.47 9.84
CA GLY A 15 4.79 -8.73 8.57
C GLY A 15 6.15 -8.18 8.16
N ARG A 16 6.24 -7.72 6.91
CA ARG A 16 7.42 -7.08 6.28
C ARG A 16 8.08 -6.00 7.16
N THR A 17 7.28 -5.08 7.71
CA THR A 17 7.81 -3.96 8.52
C THR A 17 8.15 -4.40 9.95
N GLY A 18 8.00 -5.69 10.25
CA GLY A 18 8.18 -6.28 11.58
C GLY A 18 6.91 -6.30 12.42
N ALA A 19 5.82 -5.65 12.00
CA ALA A 19 4.57 -5.68 12.75
C ALA A 19 4.08 -7.13 12.91
N VAL A 20 3.84 -7.56 14.15
CA VAL A 20 3.35 -8.89 14.48
C VAL A 20 1.85 -8.80 14.73
N THR A 21 1.06 -9.43 13.86
CA THR A 21 -0.40 -9.28 13.84
C THR A 21 -1.10 -10.60 14.16
N PRO A 22 -2.12 -10.58 15.03
CA PRO A 22 -2.90 -11.77 15.34
C PRO A 22 -3.88 -12.09 14.21
N VAL A 23 -3.90 -13.36 13.81
CA VAL A 23 -4.81 -13.93 12.81
C VAL A 23 -5.59 -15.05 13.46
N ALA A 24 -6.90 -14.85 13.55
CA ALA A 24 -7.84 -15.85 14.03
C ALA A 24 -8.06 -16.91 12.95
N ARG A 25 -7.94 -18.18 13.33
CA ARG A 25 -8.49 -19.32 12.61
C ARG A 25 -9.86 -19.60 13.19
N ILE A 26 -10.87 -19.64 12.34
CA ILE A 26 -12.26 -19.85 12.73
C ILE A 26 -12.81 -21.11 12.07
N ALA A 27 -13.88 -21.67 12.62
CA ALA A 27 -14.62 -22.71 11.92
C ALA A 27 -15.11 -22.15 10.56
N PRO A 28 -15.01 -22.92 9.45
CA PRO A 28 -15.39 -22.42 8.14
C PRO A 28 -16.81 -21.87 8.13
N GLN A 29 -16.96 -20.61 7.72
CA GLN A 29 -18.28 -19.96 7.70
C GLN A 29 -18.49 -19.13 6.44
N SER A 30 -19.65 -19.32 5.79
CA SER A 30 -20.04 -18.51 4.63
C SER A 30 -20.52 -17.12 5.06
N VAL A 31 -19.90 -16.08 4.49
CA VAL A 31 -20.23 -14.66 4.73
C VAL A 31 -20.10 -13.87 3.42
N GLY A 32 -21.19 -13.34 2.87
CA GLY A 32 -21.13 -12.62 1.59
C GLY A 32 -20.79 -13.52 0.40
N GLY A 33 -21.24 -14.78 0.43
CA GLY A 33 -21.01 -15.75 -0.65
C GLY A 33 -19.59 -16.32 -0.72
N VAL A 34 -18.71 -16.02 0.25
CA VAL A 34 -17.39 -16.66 0.37
C VAL A 34 -17.25 -17.37 1.72
N THR A 35 -16.58 -18.52 1.72
CA THR A 35 -16.23 -19.23 2.95
C THR A 35 -15.02 -18.58 3.59
N VAL A 36 -15.15 -18.18 4.85
CA VAL A 36 -14.11 -17.55 5.66
C VAL A 36 -13.62 -18.56 6.69
N GLU A 37 -12.32 -18.82 6.68
CA GLU A 37 -11.63 -19.72 7.64
C GLU A 37 -10.57 -18.97 8.47
N HIS A 38 -10.14 -17.81 7.97
CA HIS A 38 -9.18 -16.93 8.63
C HIS A 38 -9.69 -15.49 8.61
N THR A 39 -9.46 -14.78 9.71
CA THR A 39 -9.83 -13.37 9.85
C THR A 39 -8.83 -12.65 10.75
N THR A 40 -8.66 -11.35 10.53
CA THR A 40 -7.73 -10.55 11.31
C THR A 40 -8.33 -10.17 12.66
N LEU A 41 -7.51 -10.19 13.71
CA LEU A 41 -7.80 -9.57 15.00
C LEU A 41 -7.14 -8.19 15.12
N HIS A 42 -6.66 -7.63 14.00
CA HIS A 42 -6.01 -6.31 13.86
C HIS A 42 -4.71 -6.12 14.66
N ASN A 43 -4.77 -6.10 15.99
CA ASN A 43 -3.65 -5.83 16.89
C ASN A 43 -3.94 -6.31 18.32
N VAL A 44 -2.98 -6.14 19.23
CA VAL A 44 -3.09 -6.57 20.64
C VAL A 44 -4.27 -5.90 21.34
N GLY A 45 -4.43 -4.58 21.17
CA GLY A 45 -5.51 -3.84 21.81
C GLY A 45 -6.91 -4.28 21.38
N GLU A 46 -7.06 -4.76 20.15
CA GLU A 46 -8.34 -5.31 19.67
C GLU A 46 -8.62 -6.70 20.26
N VAL A 47 -7.60 -7.54 20.43
CA VAL A 47 -7.72 -8.82 21.15
C VAL A 47 -8.20 -8.57 22.59
N GLU A 48 -7.57 -7.62 23.28
CA GLU A 48 -7.94 -7.21 24.65
C GLU A 48 -9.36 -6.63 24.70
N ARG A 49 -9.74 -5.80 23.73
CA ARG A 49 -11.08 -5.19 23.66
C ARG A 49 -12.18 -6.23 23.46
N LEU A 50 -11.92 -7.23 22.62
CA LEU A 50 -12.89 -8.29 22.30
C LEU A 50 -13.10 -9.25 23.48
N ASP A 51 -12.08 -9.42 24.35
CA ASP A 51 -12.10 -10.33 25.51
C ASP A 51 -12.58 -11.75 25.15
N ILE A 52 -12.10 -12.26 24.02
CA ILE A 52 -12.43 -13.58 23.48
C ILE A 52 -11.36 -14.61 23.81
N LYS A 53 -11.78 -15.87 23.93
CA LYS A 53 -10.92 -17.04 24.13
C LYS A 53 -11.00 -17.98 22.95
N ILE A 54 -9.96 -18.78 22.76
CA ILE A 54 -10.05 -19.95 21.86
C ILE A 54 -11.21 -20.81 22.37
N GLY A 55 -12.05 -21.32 21.47
CA GLY A 55 -13.27 -22.05 21.81
C GLY A 55 -14.51 -21.17 22.00
N ASP A 56 -14.41 -19.85 21.90
CA ASP A 56 -15.58 -18.96 21.92
C ASP A 56 -16.27 -18.86 20.55
N ARG A 57 -17.57 -18.57 20.59
CA ARG A 57 -18.34 -18.10 19.45
C ARG A 57 -18.00 -16.65 19.16
N VAL A 58 -17.86 -16.32 17.89
CA VAL A 58 -17.50 -14.98 17.42
C VAL A 58 -18.47 -14.50 16.34
N LEU A 59 -18.79 -13.21 16.38
CA LEU A 59 -19.55 -12.53 15.32
C LEU A 59 -18.57 -12.00 14.28
N ILE A 60 -18.69 -12.48 13.06
CA ILE A 60 -17.89 -12.06 11.91
C ILE A 60 -18.73 -11.13 11.04
N VAL A 61 -18.12 -10.03 10.64
CA VAL A 61 -18.77 -9.01 9.82
C VAL A 61 -17.96 -8.81 8.55
N ARG A 62 -18.67 -8.83 7.42
CA ARG A 62 -18.15 -8.42 6.11
C ARG A 62 -18.98 -7.24 5.59
N ARG A 63 -18.34 -6.09 5.38
CA ARG A 63 -18.97 -4.89 4.82
C ARG A 63 -18.49 -4.72 3.37
N GLY A 64 -19.35 -5.00 2.39
CA GLY A 64 -18.98 -4.98 0.97
C GLY A 64 -17.93 -6.03 0.60
N ASP A 65 -17.09 -5.73 -0.39
CA ASP A 65 -15.98 -6.59 -0.83
C ASP A 65 -14.69 -6.42 -0.02
N VAL A 66 -14.84 -6.08 1.27
CA VAL A 66 -13.72 -5.89 2.20
C VAL A 66 -13.43 -7.17 2.99
N ILE A 67 -12.19 -7.30 3.48
CA ILE A 67 -11.71 -8.39 4.34
C ILE A 67 -12.63 -8.54 5.57
N PRO A 68 -13.16 -9.75 5.86
CA PRO A 68 -13.96 -10.01 7.06
C PRO A 68 -13.17 -9.76 8.35
N LYS A 69 -13.85 -9.27 9.39
CA LYS A 69 -13.28 -9.09 10.74
C LYS A 69 -14.21 -9.64 11.83
N ILE A 70 -13.65 -9.94 12.99
CA ILE A 70 -14.42 -10.24 14.20
C ILE A 70 -14.88 -8.93 14.83
N GLU A 71 -16.19 -8.80 15.09
CA GLU A 71 -16.79 -7.60 15.67
C GLU A 71 -17.02 -7.76 17.18
N ALA A 72 -17.41 -8.96 17.62
CA ALA A 72 -17.72 -9.26 19.03
C ALA A 72 -17.56 -10.75 19.37
N GLY A 73 -17.24 -11.03 20.63
CA GLY A 73 -17.39 -12.35 21.24
C GLY A 73 -18.84 -12.63 21.67
N LEU A 74 -19.29 -13.87 21.53
CA LEU A 74 -20.65 -14.32 21.87
C LEU A 74 -20.64 -15.35 23.01
N GLY A 75 -19.50 -15.55 23.68
CA GLY A 75 -19.31 -16.52 24.77
C GLY A 75 -18.90 -17.91 24.28
N PRO A 76 -18.85 -18.92 25.18
CA PRO A 76 -18.31 -20.24 24.86
C PRO A 76 -19.14 -20.96 23.80
N ALA A 77 -18.46 -21.66 22.89
CA ALA A 77 -19.11 -22.51 21.89
C ALA A 77 -19.47 -23.89 22.44
N SER A 78 -20.40 -24.56 21.75
CA SER A 78 -20.72 -25.97 21.94
C SER A 78 -20.42 -26.77 20.67
N SER A 79 -20.33 -28.10 20.78
CA SER A 79 -20.05 -28.97 19.63
C SER A 79 -21.06 -28.79 18.48
N SER A 80 -22.31 -28.44 18.81
CA SER A 80 -23.35 -28.12 17.81
C SER A 80 -23.01 -26.93 16.93
N ASP A 81 -22.19 -25.98 17.41
CA ASP A 81 -21.77 -24.83 16.61
C ASP A 81 -20.81 -25.23 15.47
N LEU A 82 -20.22 -26.43 15.52
CA LEU A 82 -19.33 -26.99 14.50
C LEU A 82 -20.03 -27.91 13.51
N GLU A 83 -21.31 -28.20 13.69
CA GLU A 83 -22.07 -29.07 12.81
C GLU A 83 -22.27 -28.42 11.42
N HIS A 84 -22.27 -29.26 10.38
CA HIS A 84 -22.52 -28.84 8.98
C HIS A 84 -21.56 -27.77 8.42
N ARG A 85 -20.37 -27.64 9.00
CA ARG A 85 -19.32 -26.75 8.49
C ARG A 85 -18.61 -27.40 7.30
N VAL A 86 -18.27 -26.60 6.29
CA VAL A 86 -17.64 -27.03 5.05
C VAL A 86 -16.54 -26.05 4.70
N HIS A 87 -15.36 -26.58 4.35
CA HIS A 87 -14.23 -25.78 3.89
C HIS A 87 -14.52 -25.09 2.56
N ALA A 88 -13.68 -24.12 2.20
CA ALA A 88 -13.78 -23.42 0.92
C ALA A 88 -13.65 -24.35 -0.31
N ASP A 89 -12.98 -25.49 -0.18
CA ASP A 89 -12.82 -26.50 -1.23
C ASP A 89 -14.00 -27.50 -1.32
N GLY A 90 -15.01 -27.37 -0.45
CA GLY A 90 -16.17 -28.25 -0.39
C GLY A 90 -16.00 -29.48 0.49
N THR A 91 -14.84 -29.69 1.11
CA THR A 91 -14.64 -30.80 2.04
C THR A 91 -15.32 -30.55 3.40
N PRO A 92 -15.82 -31.61 4.07
CA PRO A 92 -16.47 -31.45 5.38
C PRO A 92 -15.43 -31.08 6.44
N PHE A 93 -15.79 -30.16 7.34
CA PHE A 93 -14.98 -29.80 8.50
C PHE A 93 -15.21 -30.81 9.63
N LEU A 94 -14.14 -31.43 10.12
CA LEU A 94 -14.20 -32.55 11.08
C LEU A 94 -13.39 -32.31 12.37
N GLU A 95 -12.85 -31.11 12.58
CA GLU A 95 -12.09 -30.83 13.80
C GLU A 95 -13.03 -30.72 15.03
N ALA A 96 -12.52 -31.15 16.18
CA ALA A 96 -13.23 -31.04 17.45
C ALA A 96 -13.16 -29.61 18.01
N LEU A 97 -14.11 -29.27 18.88
CA LEU A 97 -14.09 -28.01 19.61
C LEU A 97 -12.85 -27.94 20.51
N PRO A 98 -12.00 -26.90 20.38
CA PRO A 98 -10.84 -26.75 21.25
C PRO A 98 -11.26 -26.40 22.69
N MET A 99 -10.37 -26.68 23.64
CA MET A 99 -10.57 -26.26 25.03
C MET A 99 -10.50 -24.74 25.14
N ALA A 100 -11.32 -24.18 26.04
CA ALA A 100 -11.34 -22.75 26.29
C ALA A 100 -10.02 -22.25 26.88
N THR A 101 -9.21 -21.55 26.10
CA THR A 101 -7.91 -20.99 26.53
C THR A 101 -7.80 -19.49 26.20
N PRO A 102 -7.19 -18.68 27.09
CA PRO A 102 -6.85 -17.30 26.77
C PRO A 102 -5.95 -17.20 25.54
N ILE A 103 -6.03 -16.06 24.84
CA ILE A 103 -5.12 -15.76 23.72
C ILE A 103 -3.84 -15.16 24.32
N ASP A 104 -2.74 -15.89 24.22
CA ASP A 104 -1.45 -15.41 24.69
C ASP A 104 -0.81 -14.45 23.68
N VAL A 105 -0.41 -13.27 24.17
CA VAL A 105 0.31 -12.27 23.38
C VAL A 105 1.81 -12.59 23.43
N PRO A 106 2.47 -12.81 22.27
CA PRO A 106 3.87 -13.19 22.25
C PRO A 106 4.75 -12.01 22.67
N THR A 107 5.75 -12.29 23.49
CA THR A 107 6.85 -11.35 23.82
C THR A 107 8.06 -11.57 22.91
N ILE A 108 8.07 -12.68 22.17
CA ILE A 108 9.14 -13.13 21.29
C ILE A 108 8.58 -13.28 19.88
N CYS A 109 9.36 -12.89 18.87
CA CYS A 109 8.97 -12.98 17.47
C CYS A 109 8.77 -14.45 17.05
N PRO A 110 7.58 -14.85 16.58
CA PRO A 110 7.30 -16.24 16.20
C PRO A 110 8.09 -16.72 14.97
N ALA A 111 8.84 -15.83 14.31
CA ALA A 111 9.61 -16.14 13.11
C ALA A 111 11.13 -16.20 13.31
N CYS A 112 11.68 -15.52 14.31
CA CYS A 112 13.14 -15.40 14.48
C CYS A 112 13.61 -15.34 15.93
N ASP A 113 12.69 -15.57 16.88
CA ASP A 113 12.94 -15.57 18.32
C ASP A 113 13.51 -14.28 18.94
N ALA A 114 13.56 -13.19 18.19
CA ALA A 114 13.95 -11.88 18.71
C ALA A 114 12.87 -11.30 19.65
N THR A 115 13.27 -10.57 20.69
CA THR A 115 12.35 -9.85 21.58
C THR A 115 11.51 -8.82 20.82
N LEU A 116 10.21 -8.82 21.04
CA LEU A 116 9.28 -7.87 20.43
C LEU A 116 9.23 -6.56 21.24
N THR A 117 9.06 -5.45 20.53
CA THR A 117 8.90 -4.12 21.12
C THR A 117 7.52 -3.56 20.80
N SER A 118 6.90 -2.87 21.76
CA SER A 118 5.64 -2.16 21.53
C SER A 118 5.86 -0.90 20.67
N ASP A 119 5.00 -0.71 19.68
CA ASP A 119 4.95 0.42 18.75
C ASP A 119 3.49 0.89 18.63
N GLY A 120 3.09 1.76 19.57
CA GLY A 120 1.70 2.16 19.72
C GLY A 120 0.79 0.98 20.06
N ALA A 121 -0.21 0.71 19.21
CA ALA A 121 -1.14 -0.41 19.38
C ALA A 121 -0.58 -1.75 18.87
N PHE A 122 0.57 -1.75 18.20
CA PHE A 122 1.17 -2.93 17.59
C PHE A 122 2.40 -3.41 18.37
N ILE A 123 2.71 -4.69 18.26
CA ILE A 123 4.00 -5.26 18.65
C ILE A 123 4.85 -5.48 17.38
N ARG A 124 6.16 -5.25 17.47
CA ARG A 124 7.05 -5.23 16.30
C ARG A 124 8.34 -6.00 16.55
N CYS A 125 8.74 -6.80 15.57
CA CYS A 125 10.07 -7.38 15.46
C CYS A 125 11.04 -6.37 14.82
N THR A 126 12.11 -6.03 15.55
CA THR A 126 13.13 -5.08 15.10
C THR A 126 14.32 -5.77 14.42
N ASN A 127 14.46 -7.09 14.56
CA ASN A 127 15.54 -7.85 13.93
C ASN A 127 15.43 -7.77 12.40
N MET A 128 16.44 -7.17 11.76
CA MET A 128 16.50 -6.99 10.30
C MET A 128 16.87 -8.29 9.58
N MET A 129 17.47 -9.25 10.27
CA MET A 129 17.82 -10.59 9.78
C MET A 129 16.69 -11.60 10.02
N CYS A 130 15.45 -11.14 10.17
CA CYS A 130 14.30 -12.01 10.37
C CYS A 130 13.82 -12.55 9.02
N ASP A 131 13.88 -13.86 8.81
CA ASP A 131 13.50 -14.51 7.55
C ASP A 131 12.08 -14.17 7.10
N ALA A 132 11.12 -14.14 8.03
CA ALA A 132 9.75 -13.73 7.68
C ALA A 132 9.66 -12.28 7.19
N ARG A 133 10.47 -11.37 7.75
CA ARG A 133 10.52 -9.98 7.26
C ARG A 133 11.16 -9.92 5.89
N THR A 134 12.25 -10.67 5.68
CA THR A 134 12.96 -10.78 4.41
C THR A 134 12.07 -11.37 3.31
N SER A 135 11.47 -12.54 3.54
CA SER A 135 10.51 -13.18 2.62
C SER A 135 9.39 -12.21 2.25
N ARG A 136 8.76 -11.57 3.25
CA ARG A 136 7.67 -10.61 3.00
C ARG A 136 8.13 -9.32 2.32
N ALA A 137 9.38 -8.88 2.50
CA ALA A 137 9.95 -7.74 1.79
C ALA A 137 10.20 -8.09 0.32
N ILE A 138 10.80 -9.24 0.04
CA ILE A 138 11.06 -9.75 -1.31
C ILE A 138 9.73 -9.98 -2.06
N LEU A 139 8.76 -10.65 -1.43
CA LEU A 139 7.43 -10.84 -2.02
C LEU A 139 6.70 -9.53 -2.28
N TYR A 140 6.94 -8.51 -1.46
CA TYR A 140 6.37 -7.20 -1.71
C TYR A 140 7.06 -6.51 -2.89
N TRP A 141 8.40 -6.58 -2.96
CA TRP A 141 9.17 -6.07 -4.10
C TRP A 141 8.66 -6.66 -5.42
N CYS A 142 8.56 -7.99 -5.50
CA CYS A 142 8.07 -8.69 -6.68
C CYS A 142 6.63 -8.30 -7.04
N ARG A 143 5.72 -8.24 -6.06
CA ARG A 143 4.31 -7.86 -6.29
C ARG A 143 4.14 -6.40 -6.70
N SER A 144 4.85 -5.48 -6.05
CA SER A 144 4.82 -4.05 -6.39
C SER A 144 5.37 -3.76 -7.78
N LEU A 145 6.22 -4.65 -8.29
CA LEU A 145 6.77 -4.59 -9.63
C LEU A 145 6.03 -5.48 -10.63
N GLU A 146 4.95 -6.14 -10.21
CA GLU A 146 4.08 -6.98 -11.04
C GLU A 146 4.83 -8.14 -11.71
N MET A 147 5.77 -8.75 -10.98
CA MET A 147 6.51 -9.92 -11.45
C MET A 147 5.67 -11.20 -11.35
N ASP A 148 5.43 -11.82 -12.50
CA ASP A 148 4.68 -13.08 -12.57
C ASP A 148 5.56 -14.32 -12.30
N GLY A 149 5.05 -15.26 -11.51
CA GLY A 149 5.74 -16.52 -11.22
C GLY A 149 6.70 -16.49 -10.02
N ILE A 150 6.86 -15.33 -9.35
CA ILE A 150 7.63 -15.22 -8.10
C ILE A 150 6.67 -15.12 -6.90
N GLY A 151 6.24 -16.29 -6.42
CA GLY A 151 5.28 -16.43 -5.31
C GLY A 151 5.92 -16.78 -3.96
N GLU A 152 5.11 -16.83 -2.91
CA GLU A 152 5.54 -17.09 -1.52
C GLU A 152 6.37 -18.36 -1.39
N LYS A 153 5.88 -19.47 -1.94
CA LYS A 153 6.60 -20.76 -1.92
C LYS A 153 7.98 -20.69 -2.55
N LEU A 154 8.13 -19.97 -3.68
CA LEU A 154 9.41 -19.84 -4.35
C LEU A 154 10.38 -19.00 -3.52
N VAL A 155 9.93 -17.85 -3.00
CA VAL A 155 10.77 -16.99 -2.17
C VAL A 155 11.22 -17.73 -0.91
N ASP A 156 10.33 -18.49 -0.27
CA ASP A 156 10.67 -19.28 0.92
C ASP A 156 11.67 -20.41 0.57
N GLN A 157 11.53 -21.08 -0.58
CA GLN A 157 12.50 -22.07 -1.05
C GLN A 157 13.87 -21.43 -1.32
N LEU A 158 13.91 -20.26 -1.97
CA LEU A 158 15.16 -19.55 -2.26
C LEU A 158 15.90 -19.13 -0.98
N LEU A 159 15.16 -18.66 0.03
CA LEU A 159 15.72 -18.32 1.34
C LEU A 159 16.21 -19.58 2.07
N HIS A 160 15.41 -20.66 2.06
CA HIS A 160 15.77 -21.90 2.74
C HIS A 160 17.01 -22.59 2.15
N LEU A 161 17.24 -22.44 0.85
CA LEU A 161 18.42 -22.94 0.15
C LEU A 161 19.60 -21.96 0.19
N ASP A 162 19.50 -20.87 0.94
CA ASP A 162 20.49 -19.79 1.03
C ASP A 162 20.89 -19.18 -0.34
N LEU A 163 20.01 -19.29 -1.35
CA LEU A 163 20.24 -18.72 -2.68
C LEU A 163 20.03 -17.21 -2.69
N ILE A 164 19.21 -16.69 -1.77
CA ILE A 164 19.00 -15.25 -1.57
C ILE A 164 18.94 -14.95 -0.08
N GLN A 165 19.34 -13.73 0.30
CA GLN A 165 19.13 -13.20 1.67
C GLN A 165 18.51 -11.81 1.65
N THR A 166 18.59 -11.12 0.52
CA THR A 166 18.10 -9.75 0.33
C THR A 166 17.52 -9.56 -1.08
N ILE A 167 16.90 -8.40 -1.32
CA ILE A 167 16.37 -8.06 -2.65
C ILE A 167 17.44 -8.05 -3.76
N PRO A 168 18.65 -7.47 -3.56
CA PRO A 168 19.74 -7.54 -4.54
C PRO A 168 20.05 -8.95 -5.07
N ASP A 169 19.99 -9.96 -4.21
CA ASP A 169 20.38 -11.33 -4.56
C ASP A 169 19.47 -11.93 -5.63
N LEU A 170 18.21 -11.51 -5.71
CA LEU A 170 17.31 -11.88 -6.80
C LEU A 170 17.93 -11.57 -8.17
N TYR A 171 18.61 -10.42 -8.30
CA TYR A 171 19.20 -9.98 -9.56
C TYR A 171 20.54 -10.65 -9.88
N ARG A 172 21.04 -11.50 -8.98
CA ARG A 172 22.26 -12.32 -9.14
C ARG A 172 21.97 -13.79 -9.47
N LEU A 173 20.73 -14.23 -9.28
CA LEU A 173 20.31 -15.61 -9.52
C LEU A 173 20.64 -16.06 -10.94
N GLN A 174 21.13 -17.29 -11.03
CA GLN A 174 21.43 -17.96 -12.28
C GLN A 174 20.39 -19.03 -12.61
N GLN A 175 20.19 -19.29 -13.89
CA GLN A 175 19.23 -20.28 -14.37
C GLN A 175 19.49 -21.67 -13.76
N ALA A 176 20.76 -22.07 -13.71
CA ALA A 176 21.17 -23.37 -13.15
C ALA A 176 20.82 -23.53 -11.67
N GLU A 177 20.85 -22.45 -10.89
CA GLU A 177 20.48 -22.48 -9.46
C GLU A 177 18.97 -22.69 -9.29
N LEU A 178 18.17 -22.00 -10.12
CA LEU A 178 16.72 -22.12 -10.11
C LEU A 178 16.24 -23.51 -10.53
N GLU A 179 16.84 -24.11 -11.56
CA GLU A 179 16.46 -25.44 -12.05
C GLU A 179 16.67 -26.58 -11.02
N ASN A 180 17.52 -26.36 -10.01
CA ASN A 180 17.74 -27.32 -8.93
C ASN A 180 16.68 -27.26 -7.82
N ILE A 181 15.73 -26.33 -7.89
CA ILE A 181 14.67 -26.16 -6.88
C ILE A 181 13.51 -27.12 -7.16
N GLU A 182 12.93 -27.68 -6.10
CA GLU A 182 11.77 -28.57 -6.23
C GLU A 182 10.62 -27.88 -6.98
N ARG A 183 10.10 -28.54 -8.02
CA ARG A 183 9.02 -28.05 -8.91
C ARG A 183 9.41 -26.86 -9.80
N MET A 184 10.71 -26.59 -9.96
CA MET A 184 11.22 -25.61 -10.92
C MET A 184 11.75 -26.31 -12.17
N GLY A 185 11.07 -26.11 -13.30
CA GLY A 185 11.59 -26.54 -14.61
C GLY A 185 12.29 -25.40 -15.35
N GLU A 186 13.05 -25.74 -16.40
CA GLU A 186 13.77 -24.81 -17.27
C GLU A 186 12.92 -23.59 -17.69
N LYS A 187 11.68 -23.83 -18.15
CA LYS A 187 10.77 -22.75 -18.56
C LYS A 187 10.39 -21.81 -17.42
N SER A 188 10.16 -22.35 -16.23
CA SER A 188 9.79 -21.57 -15.05
C SER A 188 10.98 -20.77 -14.53
N ALA A 189 12.18 -21.36 -14.52
CA ALA A 189 13.42 -20.67 -14.19
C ALA A 189 13.68 -19.50 -15.16
N LEU A 190 13.54 -19.73 -16.46
CA LEU A 190 13.69 -18.68 -17.47
C LEU A 190 12.65 -17.57 -17.32
N ASN A 191 11.40 -17.92 -16.97
CA ASN A 191 10.36 -16.93 -16.69
C ASN A 191 10.75 -16.01 -15.53
N VAL A 192 11.24 -16.57 -14.42
CA VAL A 192 11.71 -15.78 -13.26
C VAL A 192 12.81 -14.81 -13.66
N LEU A 193 13.81 -15.27 -14.41
CA LEU A 193 14.91 -14.41 -14.88
C LEU A 193 14.44 -13.32 -15.84
N ASN A 194 13.47 -13.61 -16.70
CA ASN A 194 12.89 -12.64 -17.61
C ASN A 194 12.11 -11.55 -16.86
N GLU A 195 11.31 -11.91 -15.85
CA GLU A 195 10.61 -10.94 -15.00
C GLU A 195 11.59 -10.04 -14.24
N LEU A 196 12.67 -10.61 -13.69
CA LEU A 196 13.72 -9.84 -13.04
C LEU A 196 14.39 -8.88 -14.04
N ALA A 197 14.70 -9.34 -15.25
CA ALA A 197 15.32 -8.52 -16.28
C ALA A 197 14.47 -7.30 -16.68
N LYS A 198 13.13 -7.45 -16.78
CA LYS A 198 12.19 -6.35 -17.08
C LYS A 198 12.24 -5.22 -16.05
N THR A 199 12.63 -5.54 -14.81
CA THR A 199 12.63 -4.59 -13.68
C THR A 199 14.01 -4.05 -13.33
N LYS A 200 15.03 -4.31 -14.16
CA LYS A 200 16.37 -3.72 -14.00
C LYS A 200 16.39 -2.21 -14.24
N THR A 201 15.28 -1.63 -14.69
CA THR A 201 15.15 -0.21 -14.96
C THR A 201 13.86 0.29 -14.34
N LEU A 202 13.94 1.23 -13.39
CA LEU A 202 12.81 1.77 -12.64
C LEU A 202 12.94 3.29 -12.51
N ASN A 203 11.83 4.02 -12.35
CA ASN A 203 11.88 5.38 -11.84
C ASN A 203 11.94 5.39 -10.30
N LEU A 204 12.38 6.51 -9.72
CA LEU A 204 12.55 6.64 -8.28
C LEU A 204 11.24 6.37 -7.50
N GLY A 205 10.08 6.82 -8.00
CA GLY A 205 8.78 6.61 -7.37
C GLY A 205 8.41 5.13 -7.26
N ARG A 206 8.55 4.37 -8.35
CA ARG A 206 8.30 2.92 -8.36
C ARG A 206 9.33 2.18 -7.50
N PHE A 207 10.59 2.61 -7.51
CA PHE A 207 11.65 2.09 -6.65
C PHE A 207 11.30 2.28 -5.16
N LEU A 208 11.01 3.51 -4.72
CA LEU A 208 10.65 3.81 -3.32
C LEU A 208 9.38 3.07 -2.87
N HIS A 209 8.39 2.94 -3.76
CA HIS A 209 7.21 2.14 -3.50
C HIS A 209 7.59 0.67 -3.26
N ALA A 210 8.32 0.04 -4.19
CA ALA A 210 8.70 -1.37 -4.12
C ALA A 210 9.62 -1.69 -2.92
N MET A 211 10.47 -0.74 -2.52
CA MET A 211 11.30 -0.83 -1.30
C MET A 211 10.49 -1.03 -0.01
N GLY A 212 9.21 -0.68 -0.02
CA GLY A 212 8.31 -0.97 1.09
C GLY A 212 8.67 -0.24 2.38
N LEU A 213 8.98 1.05 2.26
CA LEU A 213 9.23 1.92 3.40
C LEU A 213 7.96 2.06 4.26
N SER A 214 8.12 2.08 5.58
CA SER A 214 6.99 2.21 6.50
C SER A 214 6.34 3.59 6.38
N GLY A 215 5.00 3.62 6.33
CA GLY A 215 4.23 4.87 6.34
C GLY A 215 4.03 5.54 4.99
N ILE A 216 4.62 5.03 3.91
CA ILE A 216 4.36 5.52 2.54
C ILE A 216 3.79 4.42 1.65
N GLY A 217 2.66 4.72 1.02
CA GLY A 217 2.08 3.91 -0.07
C GLY A 217 2.56 4.41 -1.44
N PRO A 218 2.02 3.85 -2.54
CA PRO A 218 2.42 4.22 -3.90
C PRO A 218 2.35 5.73 -4.18
N GLU A 219 1.25 6.37 -3.76
CA GLU A 219 1.03 7.81 -4.01
C GLU A 219 2.03 8.69 -3.26
N LEU A 220 2.31 8.36 -2.00
CA LEU A 220 3.29 9.09 -1.20
C LEU A 220 4.71 8.81 -1.69
N ALA A 221 5.02 7.58 -2.12
CA ALA A 221 6.32 7.26 -2.70
C ALA A 221 6.61 8.08 -3.96
N THR A 222 5.64 8.22 -4.86
CA THR A 222 5.75 9.13 -6.02
C THR A 222 5.92 10.59 -5.59
N ALA A 223 5.15 11.06 -4.62
CA ALA A 223 5.27 12.46 -4.15
C ALA A 223 6.64 12.76 -3.50
N VAL A 224 7.17 11.80 -2.73
CA VAL A 224 8.52 11.87 -2.16
C VAL A 224 9.57 11.86 -3.27
N ALA A 225 9.43 10.96 -4.24
CA ALA A 225 10.34 10.88 -5.39
C ALA A 225 10.35 12.18 -6.20
N GLN A 226 9.18 12.80 -6.44
CA GLN A 226 9.09 14.09 -7.12
C GLN A 226 9.77 15.21 -6.35
N LYS A 227 9.70 15.21 -5.01
CA LYS A 227 10.38 16.25 -4.20
C LYS A 227 11.90 16.18 -4.31
N PHE A 228 12.49 14.98 -4.35
CA PHE A 228 13.95 14.80 -4.34
C PHE A 228 14.55 14.56 -5.73
N SER A 229 13.74 14.18 -6.71
CA SER A 229 14.12 13.84 -8.08
C SER A 229 14.98 12.59 -8.22
N SER A 230 16.10 12.47 -7.50
CA SER A 230 17.07 11.38 -7.68
C SER A 230 17.29 10.54 -6.42
N LEU A 231 17.79 9.30 -6.60
CA LEU A 231 18.15 8.41 -5.49
C LEU A 231 19.26 9.01 -4.61
N GLU A 232 20.23 9.68 -5.22
CA GLU A 232 21.31 10.35 -4.48
C GLU A 232 20.76 11.46 -3.58
N ALA A 233 19.87 12.30 -4.11
CA ALA A 233 19.29 13.41 -3.37
C ALA A 233 18.47 12.95 -2.15
N ILE A 234 17.67 11.89 -2.28
CA ILE A 234 16.90 11.36 -1.13
C ILE A 234 17.80 10.68 -0.09
N MET A 235 18.90 10.04 -0.50
CA MET A 235 19.88 9.48 0.44
C MET A 235 20.62 10.59 1.19
N GLN A 236 21.03 11.66 0.50
CA GLN A 236 21.60 12.85 1.13
C GLN A 236 20.63 13.51 2.11
N TRP A 237 19.35 13.62 1.74
CA TRP A 237 18.30 14.10 2.64
C TRP A 237 18.19 13.22 3.90
N ALA A 238 18.23 11.89 3.75
CA ALA A 238 18.11 10.97 4.88
C ALA A 238 19.27 11.14 5.87
N ASP A 239 20.47 11.44 5.38
CA ASP A 239 21.63 11.76 6.22
C ASP A 239 21.48 13.11 6.93
N GLN A 240 21.07 14.16 6.22
CA GLN A 240 20.79 15.48 6.82
C GLN A 240 19.68 15.42 7.87
N ALA A 241 18.69 14.57 7.65
CA ALA A 241 17.56 14.37 8.57
C ALA A 241 17.94 13.69 9.91
N LYS A 242 19.21 13.31 10.10
CA LYS A 242 19.78 12.90 11.41
C LYS A 242 20.18 14.09 12.29
N ALA A 243 20.21 15.31 11.75
CA ALA A 243 20.69 16.50 12.44
C ALA A 243 19.97 16.69 13.79
N ALA A 244 20.76 16.89 14.85
CA ALA A 244 20.31 17.17 16.21
C ALA A 244 20.31 18.68 16.51
N PRO A 245 19.54 19.15 17.50
CA PRO A 245 19.57 20.56 17.93
C PRO A 245 21.00 21.05 18.21
N GLY A 246 21.31 22.29 17.85
CA GLY A 246 22.67 22.87 17.93
C GLY A 246 23.59 22.55 16.74
N SER A 247 23.20 21.67 15.82
CA SER A 247 23.95 21.43 14.59
C SER A 247 23.57 22.43 13.49
N ALA A 248 24.53 22.76 12.59
CA ALA A 248 24.26 23.66 11.47
C ALA A 248 23.11 23.16 10.57
N ASP A 249 23.00 21.84 10.41
CA ASP A 249 22.00 21.19 9.56
C ASP A 249 20.61 21.10 10.23
N PHE A 250 20.48 21.43 11.51
CA PHE A 250 19.16 21.51 12.17
C PHE A 250 18.30 22.64 11.60
N GLY A 251 18.96 23.70 11.10
CA GLY A 251 18.33 24.94 10.69
C GLY A 251 17.90 25.79 11.90
N PRO A 252 16.97 26.74 11.72
CA PRO A 252 16.53 27.61 12.81
C PRO A 252 15.88 26.77 13.92
N GLU A 253 16.30 27.01 15.17
CA GLU A 253 15.81 26.29 16.35
C GLU A 253 14.45 26.77 16.83
N VAL A 254 14.05 27.98 16.47
CA VAL A 254 12.77 28.59 16.86
C VAL A 254 12.01 29.08 15.64
N ASP A 255 10.68 29.03 15.71
CA ASP A 255 9.78 29.60 14.70
C ASP A 255 9.71 31.15 14.80
N GLU A 256 8.97 31.77 13.89
CA GLU A 256 8.75 33.23 13.86
C GLU A 256 8.11 33.78 15.15
N LYS A 257 7.50 32.92 15.96
CA LYS A 257 6.84 33.26 17.23
C LYS A 257 7.69 32.89 18.46
N GLY A 258 8.93 32.45 18.25
CA GLY A 258 9.86 32.06 19.31
C GLY A 258 9.60 30.67 19.92
N LYS A 259 8.74 29.83 19.31
CA LYS A 259 8.52 28.46 19.77
C LYS A 259 9.59 27.53 19.20
N PRO A 260 10.20 26.66 20.01
CA PRO A 260 11.23 25.74 19.53
C PRO A 260 10.66 24.71 18.54
N TYR A 261 11.40 24.46 17.46
CA TYR A 261 11.14 23.37 16.54
C TYR A 261 11.56 22.05 17.16
N VAL A 262 10.68 21.04 17.05
CA VAL A 262 10.96 19.67 17.51
C VAL A 262 11.83 18.92 16.50
N GLU A 263 11.62 19.20 15.22
CA GLU A 263 12.25 18.49 14.11
C GLU A 263 13.23 19.38 13.34
N ASN A 264 14.31 18.80 12.82
CA ASN A 264 15.28 19.51 11.98
C ASN A 264 14.68 19.99 10.66
N GLN A 265 15.39 20.89 9.98
CA GLN A 265 14.95 21.48 8.71
C GLN A 265 14.67 20.45 7.62
N ALA A 266 15.46 19.37 7.52
CA ALA A 266 15.25 18.33 6.51
C ALA A 266 13.92 17.57 6.72
N ILE A 267 13.59 17.20 7.96
CA ILE A 267 12.29 16.59 8.30
C ILE A 267 11.15 17.57 8.02
N ARG A 268 11.30 18.84 8.41
CA ARG A 268 10.28 19.89 8.16
C ARG A 268 10.03 20.08 6.67
N ALA A 269 11.07 20.09 5.84
CA ALA A 269 10.94 20.19 4.40
C ALA A 269 10.12 19.02 3.85
N LEU A 270 10.37 17.78 4.27
CA LEU A 270 9.56 16.66 3.80
C LEU A 270 8.07 16.76 4.21
N CYS A 271 7.77 17.37 5.36
CA CYS A 271 6.39 17.62 5.79
C CYS A 271 5.61 18.62 4.93
N GLU A 272 6.26 19.34 4.02
CA GLU A 272 5.56 20.19 3.03
C GLU A 272 4.84 19.35 1.95
N VAL A 273 5.24 18.08 1.79
CA VAL A 273 4.56 17.16 0.88
C VAL A 273 3.21 16.76 1.47
N ASP A 274 2.16 16.86 0.65
CA ASP A 274 0.81 16.57 1.08
C ASP A 274 0.66 15.13 1.58
N GLY A 275 0.04 14.96 2.74
CA GLY A 275 -0.12 13.66 3.38
C GLY A 275 1.09 13.18 4.19
N ILE A 276 2.19 13.95 4.28
CA ILE A 276 3.36 13.60 5.09
C ILE A 276 3.45 14.50 6.32
N GLY A 277 3.24 13.91 7.50
CA GLY A 277 3.55 14.55 8.79
C GLY A 277 4.91 14.11 9.35
N SER A 278 5.35 14.72 10.46
CA SER A 278 6.65 14.46 11.08
C SER A 278 6.90 12.97 11.36
N LYS A 279 5.88 12.25 11.85
CA LYS A 279 5.98 10.80 12.09
C LYS A 279 6.30 10.02 10.81
N VAL A 280 5.65 10.34 9.70
CA VAL A 280 5.88 9.67 8.42
C VAL A 280 7.26 10.05 7.87
N ALA A 281 7.65 11.32 7.96
CA ALA A 281 8.97 11.77 7.53
C ALA A 281 10.10 11.05 8.29
N VAL A 282 9.95 10.88 9.61
CA VAL A 282 10.88 10.11 10.45
C VAL A 282 10.93 8.64 10.02
N LEU A 283 9.79 8.00 9.76
CA LEU A 283 9.75 6.61 9.28
C LEU A 283 10.41 6.43 7.91
N VAL A 284 10.28 7.41 7.01
CA VAL A 284 10.95 7.39 5.70
C VAL A 284 12.46 7.52 5.89
N ARG A 285 12.92 8.48 6.71
CA ARG A 285 14.35 8.63 7.07
C ARG A 285 14.90 7.32 7.63
N ASP A 286 14.30 6.82 8.70
CA ASP A 286 14.79 5.62 9.40
C ASP A 286 14.77 4.40 8.47
N GLY A 287 13.72 4.26 7.65
CA GLY A 287 13.58 3.19 6.68
C GLY A 287 14.61 3.20 5.54
N LEU A 288 15.06 4.39 5.11
CA LEU A 288 16.15 4.55 4.14
C LEU A 288 17.50 4.25 4.77
N LEU A 289 17.77 4.82 5.94
CA LEU A 289 19.05 4.65 6.65
C LEU A 289 19.29 3.20 7.06
N GLN A 290 18.28 2.52 7.61
CA GLN A 290 18.36 1.11 7.98
C GLN A 290 18.64 0.20 6.78
N ARG A 291 18.26 0.63 5.56
CA ARG A 291 18.43 -0.14 4.33
C ARG A 291 19.55 0.40 3.43
N GLY A 292 20.36 1.35 3.91
CA GLY A 292 21.35 2.04 3.09
C GLY A 292 22.32 1.10 2.36
N VAL A 293 22.82 0.07 3.03
CA VAL A 293 23.71 -0.94 2.43
C VAL A 293 23.00 -1.72 1.32
N MET A 294 21.76 -2.17 1.56
CA MET A 294 20.96 -2.90 0.57
C MET A 294 20.59 -2.01 -0.62
N ILE A 295 20.26 -0.73 -0.38
CA ILE A 295 19.94 0.25 -1.44
C ILE A 295 21.17 0.48 -2.32
N ALA A 296 22.34 0.69 -1.71
CA ALA A 296 23.59 0.86 -2.44
C ALA A 296 23.90 -0.38 -3.30
N ASP A 297 23.77 -1.58 -2.72
CA ASP A 297 23.98 -2.83 -3.43
C ASP A 297 23.01 -2.99 -4.61
N LEU A 298 21.71 -2.81 -4.37
CA LEU A 298 20.68 -2.89 -5.40
C LEU A 298 20.92 -1.88 -6.53
N SER A 299 21.27 -0.64 -6.19
CA SER A 299 21.54 0.42 -7.16
C SER A 299 22.75 0.14 -8.07
N SER A 300 23.62 -0.81 -7.69
CA SER A 300 24.71 -1.29 -8.56
C SER A 300 24.25 -2.33 -9.59
N LEU A 301 23.10 -2.98 -9.35
CA LEU A 301 22.55 -4.06 -10.18
C LEU A 301 21.41 -3.57 -11.09
N ILE A 302 20.73 -2.48 -10.74
CA ILE A 302 19.61 -1.90 -11.47
C ILE A 302 19.81 -0.40 -11.71
N THR A 303 19.21 0.11 -12.78
CA THR A 303 19.17 1.54 -13.10
C THR A 303 17.93 2.18 -12.48
N VAL A 304 18.13 3.14 -11.58
CA VAL A 304 17.06 3.98 -11.04
C VAL A 304 17.13 5.35 -11.71
N PHE A 305 16.15 5.64 -12.57
CA PHE A 305 16.00 6.94 -13.21
C PHE A 305 15.37 7.95 -12.26
N ASP A 306 15.73 9.22 -12.50
CA ASP A 306 15.12 10.35 -11.83
C ASP A 306 13.60 10.36 -12.02
N GLU A 307 12.90 10.79 -10.99
CA GLU A 307 11.46 10.95 -11.06
C GLU A 307 11.11 12.14 -11.96
N PRO A 308 10.26 11.94 -12.98
CA PRO A 308 9.72 13.04 -13.75
C PRO A 308 9.02 14.01 -12.80
N GLN A 309 9.39 15.28 -12.89
CA GLN A 309 8.66 16.32 -12.19
C GLN A 309 7.22 16.34 -12.73
N ALA A 310 6.24 16.43 -11.83
CA ALA A 310 4.87 16.71 -12.24
C ALA A 310 4.92 17.98 -13.09
N GLU A 311 4.32 17.96 -14.28
CA GLU A 311 4.29 19.13 -15.16
C GLU A 311 3.77 20.33 -14.35
N GLN A 312 4.65 21.28 -14.07
CA GLN A 312 4.25 22.55 -13.49
C GLN A 312 3.62 23.37 -14.61
N GLY A 313 2.35 23.11 -14.85
CA GLY A 313 1.62 23.69 -15.95
C GLY A 313 0.26 23.03 -16.11
N GLY A 314 -0.66 23.76 -16.72
CA GLY A 314 -2.05 23.35 -16.86
C GLY A 314 -2.99 24.39 -16.26
N PRO A 315 -4.26 24.37 -16.68
CA PRO A 315 -5.22 25.42 -16.32
C PRO A 315 -5.59 25.41 -14.83
N LEU A 316 -5.24 24.35 -14.08
CA LEU A 316 -5.47 24.23 -12.65
C LEU A 316 -4.20 24.41 -11.81
N ALA A 317 -3.09 24.81 -12.42
CA ALA A 317 -1.82 25.04 -11.73
C ALA A 317 -1.97 26.00 -10.54
N GLY A 318 -1.44 25.59 -9.39
CA GLY A 318 -1.46 26.39 -8.15
C GLY A 318 -2.79 26.40 -7.39
N LYS A 319 -3.83 25.73 -7.89
CA LYS A 319 -5.13 25.61 -7.20
C LYS A 319 -5.23 24.32 -6.38
N THR A 320 -5.90 24.40 -5.25
CA THR A 320 -6.20 23.29 -4.35
C THR A 320 -7.66 22.84 -4.44
N PHE A 321 -7.89 21.53 -4.48
CA PHE A 321 -9.19 20.91 -4.71
C PHE A 321 -9.53 19.92 -3.61
N CYS A 322 -10.74 19.93 -3.08
CA CYS A 322 -11.26 18.86 -2.23
C CYS A 322 -12.42 18.18 -2.95
N LEU A 323 -12.50 16.86 -2.86
CA LEU A 323 -13.60 16.10 -3.46
C LEU A 323 -14.60 15.68 -2.38
N THR A 324 -15.90 15.79 -2.61
CA THR A 324 -16.95 15.29 -1.71
C THR A 324 -18.18 14.78 -2.46
N GLY A 325 -18.99 13.94 -1.81
CA GLY A 325 -20.17 13.32 -2.41
C GLY A 325 -19.88 12.11 -3.31
N SER A 326 -20.95 11.57 -3.90
CA SER A 326 -20.92 10.54 -4.93
C SER A 326 -20.67 11.20 -6.29
N LEU A 327 -19.48 10.97 -6.83
CA LEU A 327 -19.07 11.43 -8.15
C LEU A 327 -19.58 10.46 -9.24
N GLN A 328 -19.86 10.99 -10.44
CA GLN A 328 -20.23 10.23 -11.64
C GLN A 328 -19.08 9.34 -12.11
N ARG A 329 -17.83 9.82 -12.00
CA ARG A 329 -16.63 9.04 -12.30
C ARG A 329 -15.98 8.46 -11.04
N PRO A 330 -15.22 7.36 -11.17
CA PRO A 330 -14.39 6.86 -10.08
C PRO A 330 -13.54 7.98 -9.49
N ARG A 331 -13.61 8.16 -8.17
CA ARG A 331 -12.93 9.26 -7.47
C ARG A 331 -11.44 9.36 -7.82
N LYS A 332 -10.79 8.21 -8.02
CA LYS A 332 -9.37 8.12 -8.41
C LYS A 332 -9.08 8.76 -9.77
N GLU A 333 -9.96 8.60 -10.75
CA GLU A 333 -9.82 9.22 -12.08
C GLU A 333 -9.99 10.75 -12.01
N VAL A 334 -10.95 11.23 -11.21
CA VAL A 334 -11.16 12.66 -11.00
C VAL A 334 -9.94 13.28 -10.31
N GLN A 335 -9.36 12.59 -9.31
CA GLN A 335 -8.11 13.01 -8.66
C GLN A 335 -6.95 13.07 -9.65
N GLN A 336 -6.80 12.06 -10.51
CA GLN A 336 -5.77 12.05 -11.55
C GLN A 336 -5.96 13.17 -12.57
N THR A 337 -7.19 13.47 -12.96
CA THR A 337 -7.51 14.57 -13.88
C THR A 337 -7.08 15.92 -13.29
N ILE A 338 -7.40 16.17 -12.01
CA ILE A 338 -7.00 17.40 -11.31
C ILE A 338 -5.48 17.49 -11.24
N LYS A 339 -4.81 16.41 -10.81
CA LYS A 339 -3.35 16.33 -10.70
C LYS A 339 -2.67 16.53 -12.06
N GLY A 340 -3.21 15.94 -13.12
CA GLY A 340 -2.72 16.07 -14.49
C GLY A 340 -2.89 17.47 -15.08
N ALA A 341 -3.89 18.23 -14.63
CA ALA A 341 -4.08 19.64 -15.01
C ALA A 341 -3.30 20.64 -14.13
N GLY A 342 -2.39 20.15 -13.28
CA GLY A 342 -1.53 20.94 -12.38
C GLY A 342 -2.16 21.30 -11.03
N GLY A 343 -3.36 20.80 -10.73
CA GLY A 343 -4.07 21.07 -9.47
C GLY A 343 -3.68 20.12 -8.33
N LYS A 344 -3.73 20.60 -7.09
CA LYS A 344 -3.44 19.81 -5.88
C LYS A 344 -4.74 19.33 -5.23
N VAL A 345 -4.89 18.02 -4.98
CA VAL A 345 -6.08 17.50 -4.28
C VAL A 345 -5.79 17.31 -2.79
N VAL A 346 -6.64 17.87 -1.92
CA VAL A 346 -6.58 17.76 -0.46
C VAL A 346 -7.80 17.03 0.11
N GLY A 347 -7.63 16.35 1.26
CA GLY A 347 -8.68 15.53 1.87
C GLY A 347 -9.70 16.29 2.72
N SER A 348 -9.40 17.53 3.09
CA SER A 348 -10.19 18.34 4.03
C SER A 348 -10.51 19.72 3.49
N VAL A 349 -11.71 20.22 3.85
CA VAL A 349 -12.10 21.61 3.60
C VAL A 349 -11.49 22.52 4.68
N SER A 350 -10.66 23.46 4.24
CA SER A 350 -10.04 24.53 5.03
C SER A 350 -10.33 25.89 4.39
N SER A 351 -9.98 26.98 5.07
CA SER A 351 -10.07 28.35 4.51
C SER A 351 -9.03 28.62 3.41
N GLN A 352 -8.02 27.76 3.27
CA GLN A 352 -6.98 27.85 2.23
C GLN A 352 -7.34 27.03 0.99
N LEU A 353 -8.49 26.36 1.00
CA LEU A 353 -8.96 25.55 -0.12
C LEU A 353 -9.53 26.48 -1.22
N ASP A 354 -9.08 26.30 -2.46
CA ASP A 354 -9.58 27.11 -3.58
C ASP A 354 -10.93 26.62 -4.09
N VAL A 355 -11.07 25.30 -4.28
CA VAL A 355 -12.27 24.69 -4.88
C VAL A 355 -12.68 23.40 -4.17
N LEU A 356 -13.97 23.27 -3.86
CA LEU A 356 -14.62 22.01 -3.48
C LEU A 356 -15.37 21.45 -4.69
N VAL A 357 -14.99 20.27 -5.18
CA VAL A 357 -15.77 19.53 -6.18
C VAL A 357 -16.78 18.66 -5.45
N ALA A 358 -18.07 18.95 -5.66
CA ALA A 358 -19.19 18.32 -4.98
C ALA A 358 -20.03 17.48 -5.95
N GLY A 359 -20.11 16.18 -5.69
CA GLY A 359 -21.05 15.26 -6.32
C GLY A 359 -22.38 15.16 -5.55
N GLU A 360 -23.21 14.20 -5.93
CA GLU A 360 -24.49 13.97 -5.25
C GLU A 360 -24.26 13.62 -3.76
N LYS A 361 -25.16 14.07 -2.88
CA LYS A 361 -25.08 13.82 -1.41
C LYS A 361 -23.77 14.31 -0.76
N ALA A 362 -23.23 15.44 -1.21
CA ALA A 362 -21.99 16.06 -0.72
C ALA A 362 -21.93 16.36 0.80
N GLY A 363 -23.08 16.37 1.50
CA GLY A 363 -23.17 16.29 2.96
C GLY A 363 -22.47 17.42 3.73
N SER A 364 -21.86 17.07 4.86
CA SER A 364 -21.26 18.00 5.84
C SER A 364 -20.06 18.80 5.32
N LYS A 365 -19.33 18.30 4.31
CA LYS A 365 -18.21 19.03 3.69
C LYS A 365 -18.69 20.18 2.80
N LEU A 366 -19.83 20.04 2.13
CA LEU A 366 -20.45 21.12 1.35
C LEU A 366 -20.85 22.28 2.26
N ALA A 367 -21.53 21.97 3.36
CA ALA A 367 -21.93 22.97 4.35
C ALA A 367 -20.72 23.72 4.94
N LYS A 368 -19.63 23.00 5.23
CA LYS A 368 -18.39 23.61 5.72
C LYS A 368 -17.73 24.50 4.66
N ALA A 369 -17.73 24.12 3.39
CA ALA A 369 -17.17 24.95 2.31
C ALA A 369 -17.99 26.23 2.10
N GLN A 370 -19.32 26.15 2.15
CA GLN A 370 -20.20 27.32 2.08
C GLN A 370 -19.97 28.29 3.25
N GLN A 371 -19.80 27.77 4.47
CA GLN A 371 -19.48 28.59 5.64
C GLN A 371 -18.12 29.30 5.53
N LEU A 372 -17.15 28.67 4.89
CA LEU A 372 -15.80 29.20 4.70
C LEU A 372 -15.65 30.04 3.42
N GLY A 373 -16.72 30.19 2.63
CA GLY A 373 -16.69 30.96 1.38
C GLY A 373 -15.86 30.31 0.26
N VAL A 374 -15.65 29.00 0.32
CA VAL A 374 -14.87 28.25 -0.69
C VAL A 374 -15.71 28.01 -1.94
N THR A 375 -15.10 28.17 -3.12
CA THR A 375 -15.76 27.93 -4.42
C THR A 375 -16.23 26.49 -4.53
N VAL A 376 -17.46 26.26 -4.97
CA VAL A 376 -18.00 24.90 -5.17
C VAL A 376 -18.23 24.64 -6.65
N TRP A 377 -17.63 23.56 -7.17
CA TRP A 377 -17.75 23.08 -8.55
C TRP A 377 -18.45 21.74 -8.60
N ASN A 378 -19.17 21.46 -9.70
CA ASN A 378 -19.55 20.11 -10.06
C ASN A 378 -18.47 19.46 -10.95
N GLU A 379 -18.67 18.20 -11.39
CA GLU A 379 -17.69 17.53 -12.25
C GLU A 379 -17.59 18.12 -13.67
N GLU A 380 -18.65 18.70 -14.21
CA GLU A 380 -18.64 19.36 -15.52
C GLU A 380 -17.82 20.65 -15.46
N ASP A 381 -17.99 21.46 -14.41
CA ASP A 381 -17.21 22.66 -14.14
C ASP A 381 -15.72 22.33 -14.05
N LEU A 382 -15.38 21.22 -13.39
CA LEU A 382 -14.01 20.74 -13.31
C LEU A 382 -13.45 20.36 -14.70
N ILE A 383 -14.21 19.64 -15.52
CA ILE A 383 -13.77 19.26 -16.87
C ILE A 383 -13.56 20.51 -17.73
N ASN A 384 -14.48 21.47 -17.67
CA ASN A 384 -14.38 22.73 -18.40
C ASN A 384 -13.13 23.53 -17.96
N ALA A 385 -12.85 23.56 -16.66
CA ALA A 385 -11.65 24.21 -16.14
C ALA A 385 -10.37 23.48 -16.58
N CYS A 386 -10.40 22.14 -16.75
CA CYS A 386 -9.28 21.38 -17.29
C CYS A 386 -9.03 21.61 -18.80
N THR A 387 -10.04 22.02 -19.58
CA THR A 387 -9.94 22.20 -21.05
C THR A 387 -9.78 23.65 -21.49
N ALA A 388 -10.15 24.62 -20.65
CA ALA A 388 -10.11 26.06 -20.95
C ALA A 388 -8.69 26.66 -21.12
N GLY A 389 -7.62 25.89 -20.89
CA GLY A 389 -6.23 26.33 -21.09
C GLY A 389 -5.64 26.04 -22.49
N THR A 390 -6.38 25.35 -23.36
CA THR A 390 -5.97 25.04 -24.73
C THR A 390 -6.71 25.96 -25.71
N GLU A 391 -6.07 27.03 -26.18
CA GLU A 391 -6.57 27.72 -27.38
C GLU A 391 -6.59 26.72 -28.55
N PRO A 392 -7.70 26.59 -29.29
CA PRO A 392 -7.74 25.69 -30.43
C PRO A 392 -6.91 26.26 -31.58
N SER A 393 -5.74 25.65 -31.84
CA SER A 393 -5.05 25.77 -33.12
C SER A 393 -6.03 25.48 -34.26
N LYS A 394 -6.16 26.44 -35.18
CA LYS A 394 -7.02 26.42 -36.37
C LYS A 394 -7.07 25.03 -37.02
N VAL A 395 -8.22 24.36 -36.90
CA VAL A 395 -8.56 23.21 -37.74
C VAL A 395 -8.96 23.77 -39.11
N LEU A 396 -8.07 23.60 -40.08
CA LEU A 396 -8.42 23.67 -41.50
C LEU A 396 -9.49 22.62 -41.77
N GLN A 397 -10.69 23.08 -42.13
CA GLN A 397 -11.79 22.24 -42.57
C GLN A 397 -11.44 21.65 -43.94
N GLU A 398 -11.05 20.38 -43.98
CA GLU A 398 -11.19 19.57 -45.21
C GLU A 398 -12.45 18.70 -45.10
N LYS A 399 -13.27 18.82 -46.14
CA LYS A 399 -14.61 18.25 -46.29
C LYS A 399 -14.50 16.74 -46.56
N PRO A 400 -15.33 15.87 -45.95
CA PRO A 400 -15.26 14.44 -46.20
C PRO A 400 -15.81 14.09 -47.61
N PRO A 401 -15.18 13.15 -48.34
CA PRO A 401 -15.71 12.64 -49.60
C PRO A 401 -16.84 11.61 -49.32
N PRO A 402 -17.76 11.41 -50.28
CA PRO A 402 -18.96 10.59 -50.08
C PRO A 402 -18.66 9.09 -50.12
N THR A 403 -19.37 8.37 -49.24
CA THR A 403 -19.49 6.91 -49.15
C THR A 403 -20.18 6.29 -50.36
N THR A 404 -19.48 5.37 -51.04
CA THR A 404 -20.08 4.25 -51.77
C THR A 404 -19.01 3.21 -52.10
N THR A 405 -18.97 2.07 -51.40
CA THR A 405 -18.61 0.79 -52.05
C THR A 405 -19.10 -0.40 -51.22
N GLN A 406 -19.72 -1.33 -51.93
CA GLN A 406 -20.38 -2.55 -51.47
C GLN A 406 -19.38 -3.51 -50.81
N GLN A 407 -19.79 -4.13 -49.70
CA GLN A 407 -19.14 -5.33 -49.16
C GLN A 407 -19.44 -6.51 -50.08
N ALA A 408 -18.38 -7.13 -50.62
CA ALA A 408 -18.43 -8.42 -51.28
C ALA A 408 -18.58 -9.55 -50.23
N SER A 409 -19.46 -10.51 -50.50
CA SER A 409 -19.67 -11.71 -49.69
C SER A 409 -18.61 -12.78 -49.97
N LEU A 410 -18.37 -13.62 -48.96
CA LEU A 410 -17.45 -14.77 -48.91
C LEU A 410 -17.85 -15.95 -49.82
N SER A 411 -18.27 -15.67 -51.07
CA SER A 411 -18.62 -16.67 -52.09
C SER A 411 -17.77 -16.58 -53.36
N ASP A 412 -16.84 -15.63 -53.46
CA ASP A 412 -16.21 -15.26 -54.75
C ASP A 412 -14.70 -15.51 -54.81
N PHE A 413 -14.17 -16.50 -54.08
CA PHE A 413 -12.81 -17.00 -54.32
C PHE A 413 -12.74 -18.53 -54.24
N ASP A 414 -12.50 -19.12 -55.42
CA ASP A 414 -12.11 -20.50 -55.70
C ASP A 414 -10.80 -20.93 -54.99
#